data_AF-A0A948BNI8-F1
#
_entry.id   AF-A0A948BNI8-F1
#
_cell.length_a   1.000
_cell.length_b   1.000
_cell.length_c   1.000
_cell.angle_alpha   90.00
_cell.angle_beta   90.00
_cell.angle_gamma   90.00
#
_symmetry.space_group_name_H-M   'P 1'
#
loop_
_entity.id
_entity.type
_entity.pdbx_description
1 polymer ?
#
loop_
_entity_poly.entity_id
_entity_poly.type
_entity_poly.pdbx_seq_one_letter_code
_entity_poly.pdbx_strand_id
1 'polypeptide(L)'
;DFFGGQEDLKKMKLRVLHDLSFIDDPTRILRAIRFETRHDFKFETKTLKLLKEAIRLKMLNKVEPQRLRDDLILILKEKKPLKEIKRLKVLTGFSFISQHLSVTSKTLSLFANTQKVIAWFNRIHSQRRPLDEWLIYLMALLDSLDSKKAGHFCRRFAFKKGEEKRIISEKRIDLKFVSKLRKKNFRPSDIFTLLEPLSYETILMLKAKHKNILIQKRIEDFFEIYNGMKIYISGKDLRMLGIAPGPFYKNIFTKVLKAKLDGVVNTREEELELIRKILKNYEMELS
;
A
#
# COMPACT_ATOMS: atom_id res chain seq x y z
N ASP A 1 -38.67 -14.23 15.05
CA ASP A 1 -37.59 -13.25 15.34
C ASP A 1 -37.64 -12.92 16.82
N PHE A 2 -36.81 -13.56 17.65
CA PHE A 2 -36.88 -13.46 19.11
C PHE A 2 -36.34 -12.15 19.69
N PHE A 3 -35.53 -11.41 18.92
CA PHE A 3 -34.82 -10.23 19.40
C PHE A 3 -35.21 -8.94 18.63
N GLY A 4 -36.21 -9.03 17.75
CA GLY A 4 -36.70 -7.90 16.96
C GLY A 4 -35.73 -7.43 15.87
N GLY A 5 -34.85 -8.31 15.38
CA GLY A 5 -33.86 -7.97 14.35
C GLY A 5 -34.49 -7.51 13.04
N GLN A 6 -35.64 -8.06 12.64
CA GLN A 6 -36.36 -7.62 11.43
C GLN A 6 -36.85 -6.18 11.58
N GLU A 7 -37.32 -5.81 12.77
CA GLU A 7 -37.79 -4.46 13.05
C GLU A 7 -36.62 -3.46 13.14
N ASP A 8 -35.51 -3.87 13.74
CA ASP A 8 -34.29 -3.06 13.75
C ASP A 8 -33.71 -2.87 12.33
N LEU A 9 -33.78 -3.88 11.45
CA LEU A 9 -33.42 -3.73 10.04
C LEU A 9 -34.32 -2.71 9.31
N LYS A 10 -35.65 -2.80 9.49
CA LYS A 10 -36.61 -1.82 8.95
C LYS A 10 -36.33 -0.40 9.44
N LYS A 11 -35.94 -0.27 10.72
CA LYS A 11 -35.61 1.02 11.37
C LYS A 11 -34.15 1.46 11.19
N MET A 12 -33.33 0.68 10.48
CA MET A 12 -31.89 0.91 10.32
C MET A 12 -31.18 1.14 11.65
N LYS A 13 -31.45 0.28 12.64
CA LYS A 13 -30.89 0.35 14.00
C LYS A 13 -29.87 -0.75 14.26
N LEU A 14 -28.79 -0.38 14.93
CA LEU A 14 -27.81 -1.31 15.50
C LEU A 14 -28.08 -1.50 16.99
N ARG A 15 -28.39 -2.74 17.37
CA ARG A 15 -28.68 -3.15 18.74
C ARG A 15 -27.84 -4.36 19.14
N VAL A 16 -27.34 -4.35 20.38
CA VAL A 16 -26.75 -5.55 20.99
C VAL A 16 -27.82 -6.44 21.62
N LEU A 17 -27.57 -7.74 21.67
CA LEU A 17 -28.53 -8.71 22.23
C LEU A 17 -28.65 -8.63 23.76
N HIS A 18 -27.58 -8.22 24.45
CA HIS A 18 -27.52 -8.12 25.91
C HIS A 18 -26.46 -7.09 26.35
N ASP A 19 -26.52 -6.71 27.63
CA ASP A 19 -25.77 -5.55 28.16
C ASP A 19 -24.26 -5.78 28.21
N LEU A 20 -23.83 -7.01 28.43
CA LEU A 20 -22.41 -7.40 28.49
C LEU A 20 -21.78 -7.62 27.11
N SER A 21 -22.50 -7.40 26.01
CA SER A 21 -22.04 -7.80 24.67
C SER A 21 -20.65 -7.28 24.28
N PHE A 22 -20.33 -6.02 24.61
CA PHE A 22 -19.01 -5.43 24.34
C PHE A 22 -17.94 -5.77 25.40
N ILE A 23 -18.35 -6.30 26.56
CA ILE A 23 -17.42 -6.80 27.58
C ILE A 23 -16.99 -8.21 27.22
N ASP A 24 -17.94 -9.06 26.86
CA ASP A 24 -17.72 -10.46 26.48
C ASP A 24 -16.86 -10.56 25.21
N ASP A 25 -17.10 -9.66 24.25
CA ASP A 25 -16.28 -9.55 23.05
C ASP A 25 -16.06 -8.09 22.62
N PRO A 26 -14.96 -7.46 23.05
CA PRO A 26 -14.70 -6.06 22.74
C PRO A 26 -14.47 -5.77 21.26
N THR A 27 -14.16 -6.78 20.42
CA THR A 27 -14.06 -6.59 18.97
C THR A 27 -15.37 -6.17 18.33
N ARG A 28 -16.51 -6.47 18.98
CA ARG A 28 -17.84 -6.01 18.55
C ARG A 28 -17.95 -4.49 18.49
N ILE A 29 -17.12 -3.74 19.22
CA ILE A 29 -17.05 -2.28 19.10
C ILE A 29 -16.64 -1.88 17.68
N LEU A 30 -15.56 -2.47 17.16
CA LEU A 30 -15.05 -2.18 15.81
C LEU A 30 -16.06 -2.65 14.74
N ARG A 31 -16.65 -3.84 14.94
CA ARG A 31 -17.68 -4.38 14.04
C ARG A 31 -18.94 -3.51 13.99
N ALA A 32 -19.40 -3.02 15.14
CA ALA A 32 -20.61 -2.22 15.21
C ALA A 32 -20.40 -0.83 14.58
N ILE A 33 -19.24 -0.22 14.78
CA ILE A 33 -18.86 1.02 14.08
C ILE A 33 -18.86 0.79 12.57
N ARG A 34 -18.24 -0.31 12.11
CA ARG A 34 -18.20 -0.68 10.70
C ARG A 34 -19.58 -0.90 10.09
N PHE A 35 -20.49 -1.55 10.82
CA PHE A 35 -21.85 -1.76 10.33
C PHE A 35 -22.68 -0.48 10.33
N GLU A 36 -22.48 0.40 11.31
CA GLU A 36 -23.15 1.70 11.38
C GLU A 36 -22.87 2.52 10.13
N THR A 37 -21.60 2.63 9.77
CA THR A 37 -21.13 3.40 8.63
C THR A 37 -21.41 2.73 7.28
N ARG A 38 -21.28 1.40 7.18
CA ARG A 38 -21.53 0.61 5.97
C ARG A 38 -22.99 0.62 5.54
N HIS A 39 -23.90 0.48 6.50
CA HIS A 39 -25.34 0.38 6.23
C HIS A 39 -26.10 1.68 6.53
N ASP A 40 -25.40 2.74 6.94
CA ASP A 40 -26.02 4.01 7.37
C ASP A 40 -27.02 3.82 8.52
N PHE A 41 -26.77 2.80 9.36
CA PHE A 41 -27.57 2.53 10.54
C PHE A 41 -27.26 3.53 11.65
N LYS A 42 -28.16 3.63 12.62
CA LYS A 42 -27.95 4.39 13.86
C LYS A 42 -27.85 3.42 15.03
N PHE A 43 -26.93 3.68 15.95
CA PHE A 43 -26.95 2.98 17.22
C PHE A 43 -28.25 3.22 17.97
N GLU A 44 -28.83 2.15 18.49
CA GLU A 44 -29.84 2.25 19.55
C GLU A 44 -29.19 2.89 20.80
N THR A 45 -29.96 3.71 21.53
CA THR A 45 -29.46 4.57 22.61
C THR A 45 -28.72 3.79 23.70
N LYS A 46 -29.28 2.68 24.19
CA LYS A 46 -28.63 1.82 25.19
C LYS A 46 -27.37 1.18 24.63
N THR A 47 -27.41 0.70 23.39
CA THR A 47 -26.25 0.12 22.69
C THR A 47 -25.09 1.12 22.59
N LEU A 48 -25.37 2.38 22.25
CA LEU A 48 -24.34 3.43 22.20
C LEU A 48 -23.76 3.71 23.60
N LYS A 49 -24.58 3.71 24.65
CA LYS A 49 -24.11 3.89 26.04
C LYS A 49 -23.17 2.75 26.44
N LEU A 50 -23.56 1.50 26.19
CA LEU A 50 -22.76 0.31 26.48
C LEU A 50 -21.43 0.30 25.70
N LEU A 51 -21.45 0.70 24.43
CA LEU A 51 -20.26 0.84 23.60
C LEU A 51 -19.29 1.87 24.18
N LYS A 52 -19.79 3.06 24.54
CA LYS A 52 -18.99 4.13 25.16
C LYS A 52 -18.39 3.69 26.50
N GLU A 53 -19.16 2.95 27.29
CA GLU A 53 -18.69 2.44 28.58
C GLU A 53 -17.56 1.41 28.41
N ALA A 54 -17.71 0.45 27.48
CA ALA A 54 -16.64 -0.50 27.17
C ALA A 54 -15.36 0.19 26.66
N ILE A 55 -15.48 1.29 25.90
CA ILE A 55 -14.35 2.12 25.48
C ILE A 55 -13.69 2.81 26.68
N ARG A 56 -14.49 3.41 27.59
CA ARG A 56 -14.01 4.05 28.81
C ARG A 56 -13.22 3.08 29.69
N LEU A 57 -13.70 1.84 29.80
CA LEU A 57 -13.04 0.74 30.49
C LEU A 57 -11.82 0.15 29.73
N LYS A 58 -11.46 0.73 28.57
CA LYS A 58 -10.34 0.31 27.72
C LYS A 58 -10.43 -1.16 27.31
N MET A 59 -11.63 -1.68 27.09
CA MET A 59 -11.83 -3.11 26.77
C MET A 59 -11.12 -3.54 25.50
N LEU A 60 -10.94 -2.64 24.51
CA LEU A 60 -10.14 -2.91 23.31
C LEU A 60 -8.68 -3.26 23.62
N ASN A 61 -8.10 -2.75 24.72
CA ASN A 61 -6.72 -3.06 25.11
C ASN A 61 -6.55 -4.48 25.64
N LYS A 62 -7.66 -5.14 26.03
CA LYS A 62 -7.68 -6.53 26.50
C LYS A 62 -7.81 -7.54 25.37
N VAL A 63 -8.06 -7.07 24.14
CA VAL A 63 -8.19 -7.94 22.96
C VAL A 63 -6.81 -8.32 22.43
N GLU A 64 -6.66 -9.58 22.03
CA GLU A 64 -5.48 -10.04 21.33
C GLU A 64 -5.20 -9.21 20.07
N PRO A 65 -3.94 -8.78 19.83
CA PRO A 65 -3.60 -7.94 18.69
C PRO A 65 -4.01 -8.49 17.32
N GLN A 66 -4.00 -9.81 17.14
CA GLN A 66 -4.41 -10.44 15.88
C GLN A 66 -5.90 -10.22 15.58
N ARG A 67 -6.75 -10.32 16.59
CA ARG A 67 -8.19 -10.07 16.44
C ARG A 67 -8.46 -8.60 16.11
N LEU A 68 -7.75 -7.68 16.77
CA LEU A 68 -7.81 -6.25 16.45
C LEU A 68 -7.31 -5.96 15.03
N ARG A 69 -6.24 -6.64 14.58
CA ARG A 69 -5.73 -6.55 13.20
C ARG A 69 -6.83 -6.94 12.23
N ASP A 70 -7.48 -8.07 12.44
CA ASP A 70 -8.44 -8.61 11.49
C ASP A 70 -9.66 -7.68 11.32
N ASP A 71 -10.20 -7.14 12.40
CA ASP A 71 -11.25 -6.11 12.33
C ASP A 71 -10.76 -4.79 11.72
N LEU A 72 -9.52 -4.37 12.01
CA LEU A 72 -8.94 -3.17 11.38
C LEU A 72 -8.79 -3.36 9.86
N ILE A 73 -8.33 -4.52 9.40
CA ILE A 73 -8.25 -4.84 7.96
C ILE A 73 -9.64 -4.79 7.34
N LEU A 74 -10.66 -5.34 7.99
CA LEU A 74 -12.04 -5.29 7.51
C LEU A 74 -12.56 -3.85 7.39
N ILE A 75 -12.27 -3.00 8.37
CA ILE A 75 -12.57 -1.56 8.32
C ILE A 75 -11.90 -0.89 7.10
N LEU A 76 -10.62 -1.18 6.87
CA LEU A 76 -9.85 -0.58 5.76
C LEU A 76 -10.24 -1.15 4.39
N LYS A 77 -10.97 -2.27 4.35
CA LYS A 77 -11.56 -2.87 3.14
C LYS A 77 -12.97 -2.36 2.81
N GLU A 78 -13.60 -1.57 3.68
CA GLU A 78 -14.94 -1.03 3.39
C GLU A 78 -14.92 -0.09 2.19
N LYS A 79 -16.07 0.11 1.55
CA LYS A 79 -16.18 1.00 0.36
C LYS A 79 -15.83 2.46 0.65
N LYS A 80 -15.95 2.90 1.91
CA LYS A 80 -15.68 4.28 2.35
C LYS A 80 -14.77 4.32 3.58
N PRO A 81 -13.48 3.90 3.49
CA PRO A 81 -12.58 3.79 4.66
C PRO A 81 -12.38 5.11 5.40
N LEU A 82 -12.41 6.24 4.68
CA LEU A 82 -12.31 7.56 5.32
C LEU A 82 -13.48 7.84 6.29
N LYS A 83 -14.69 7.37 5.97
CA LYS A 83 -15.87 7.51 6.85
C LYS A 83 -15.67 6.67 8.12
N GLU A 84 -15.18 5.44 7.96
CA GLU A 84 -14.84 4.54 9.06
C GLU A 84 -13.83 5.16 10.02
N ILE A 85 -12.70 5.63 9.49
CA ILE A 85 -11.61 6.19 10.29
C ILE A 85 -12.04 7.46 11.01
N LYS A 86 -12.88 8.30 10.39
CA LYS A 86 -13.49 9.46 11.08
C LYS A 86 -14.39 8.99 12.23
N ARG A 87 -15.20 7.96 12.03
CA ARG A 87 -16.12 7.46 13.06
C ARG A 87 -15.37 6.81 14.22
N LEU A 88 -14.38 5.98 13.94
CA LEU A 88 -13.46 5.43 14.93
C LEU A 88 -12.76 6.52 15.73
N LYS A 89 -12.25 7.56 15.07
CA LYS A 89 -11.62 8.70 15.75
C LYS A 89 -12.55 9.30 16.82
N VAL A 90 -13.82 9.49 16.48
CA VAL A 90 -14.82 10.12 17.36
C VAL A 90 -15.20 9.22 18.53
N LEU A 91 -15.36 7.92 18.31
CA LEU A 91 -15.87 7.02 19.34
C LEU A 91 -14.76 6.39 20.19
N THR A 92 -13.71 5.87 19.57
CA THR A 92 -12.69 5.05 20.23
C THR A 92 -11.35 5.77 20.38
N GLY A 93 -11.05 6.73 19.49
CA GLY A 93 -9.67 7.15 19.25
C GLY A 93 -8.84 6.00 18.66
N PHE A 94 -7.52 6.05 18.83
CA PHE A 94 -6.58 5.09 18.22
C PHE A 94 -5.51 4.53 19.17
N SER A 95 -5.62 4.82 20.48
CA SER A 95 -4.63 4.41 21.49
C SER A 95 -4.53 2.88 21.64
N PHE A 96 -5.62 2.15 21.37
CA PHE A 96 -5.63 0.69 21.36
C PHE A 96 -4.74 0.09 20.24
N ILE A 97 -4.59 0.83 19.13
CA ILE A 97 -3.68 0.47 18.03
C ILE A 97 -2.23 0.76 18.42
N SER A 98 -1.95 2.01 18.77
CA SER A 98 -0.63 2.44 19.24
C SER A 98 -0.76 3.79 19.95
N GLN A 99 -0.07 3.95 21.09
CA GLN A 99 -0.02 5.22 21.81
C GLN A 99 0.69 6.32 21.01
N HIS A 100 1.54 5.95 20.05
CA HIS A 100 2.27 6.90 19.20
C HIS A 100 1.50 7.28 17.92
N LEU A 101 0.34 6.68 17.68
CA LEU A 101 -0.43 6.92 16.47
C LEU A 101 -1.25 8.21 16.61
N SER A 102 -0.94 9.20 15.77
CA SER A 102 -1.70 10.45 15.70
C SER A 102 -2.49 10.52 14.40
N VAL A 103 -3.83 10.52 14.52
CA VAL A 103 -4.75 10.68 13.38
C VAL A 103 -5.22 12.13 13.31
N THR A 104 -4.61 12.88 12.40
CA THR A 104 -4.81 14.34 12.24
C THR A 104 -5.59 14.66 10.97
N SER A 105 -5.84 15.95 10.72
CA SER A 105 -6.37 16.42 9.42
C SER A 105 -5.47 16.01 8.25
N LYS A 106 -4.14 15.96 8.44
CA LYS A 106 -3.18 15.47 7.44
C LYS A 106 -3.44 14.00 7.11
N THR A 107 -3.63 13.16 8.12
CA THR A 107 -3.99 11.73 7.93
C THR A 107 -5.29 11.59 7.15
N LEU A 108 -6.33 12.34 7.50
CA LEU A 108 -7.62 12.29 6.80
C LEU A 108 -7.51 12.79 5.34
N SER A 109 -6.70 13.81 5.08
CA SER A 109 -6.39 14.28 3.73
C SER A 109 -5.66 13.21 2.92
N LEU A 110 -4.70 12.51 3.53
CA LEU A 110 -3.98 11.41 2.90
C LEU A 110 -4.91 10.24 2.55
N PHE A 111 -5.86 9.90 3.42
CA PHE A 111 -6.91 8.91 3.10
C PHE A 111 -7.74 9.32 1.87
N ALA A 112 -8.14 10.60 1.78
CA ALA A 112 -8.88 11.10 0.63
C ALA A 112 -8.06 11.04 -0.67
N ASN A 113 -6.76 11.38 -0.61
CA ASN A 113 -5.86 11.27 -1.77
C ASN A 113 -5.63 9.80 -2.15
N THR A 114 -5.48 8.91 -1.16
CA THR A 114 -5.33 7.47 -1.36
C THR A 114 -6.51 6.90 -2.13
N GLN A 115 -7.74 7.28 -1.76
CA GLN A 115 -8.95 6.86 -2.48
C GLN A 115 -8.93 7.30 -3.95
N LYS A 116 -8.51 8.54 -4.25
CA LYS A 116 -8.39 9.05 -5.63
C LYS A 116 -7.34 8.27 -6.43
N VAL A 117 -6.19 7.98 -5.83
CA VAL A 117 -5.09 7.26 -6.47
C VAL A 117 -5.47 5.80 -6.76
N ILE A 118 -6.11 5.12 -5.81
CA ILE A 118 -6.61 3.75 -6.02
C ILE A 118 -7.66 3.72 -7.13
N ALA A 119 -8.62 4.64 -7.11
CA ALA A 119 -9.65 4.73 -8.15
C ALA A 119 -9.04 5.01 -9.54
N TRP A 120 -8.04 5.89 -9.62
CA TRP A 120 -7.28 6.14 -10.84
C TRP A 120 -6.59 4.86 -11.34
N PHE A 121 -5.86 4.16 -10.46
CA PHE A 121 -5.13 2.95 -10.84
C PHE A 121 -6.08 1.85 -11.31
N ASN A 122 -7.12 1.54 -10.55
CA ASN A 122 -8.08 0.50 -10.90
C ASN A 122 -8.82 0.79 -12.20
N ARG A 123 -9.04 2.07 -12.54
CA ARG A 123 -9.70 2.48 -13.79
C ARG A 123 -8.79 2.31 -15.00
N ILE A 124 -7.52 2.71 -14.90
CA ILE A 124 -6.59 2.75 -16.05
C ILE A 124 -5.83 1.42 -16.21
N HIS A 125 -5.63 0.69 -15.12
CA HIS A 125 -4.79 -0.49 -15.06
C HIS A 125 -5.56 -1.73 -14.56
N SER A 126 -6.83 -1.86 -14.95
CA SER A 126 -7.71 -2.96 -14.54
C SER A 126 -7.22 -4.36 -14.95
N GLN A 127 -6.42 -4.43 -16.01
CA GLN A 127 -5.76 -5.64 -16.52
C GLN A 127 -4.53 -6.07 -15.70
N ARG A 128 -4.03 -5.20 -14.80
CA ARG A 128 -2.91 -5.53 -13.91
C ARG A 128 -3.40 -6.35 -12.73
N ARG A 129 -2.46 -6.83 -11.91
CA ARG A 129 -2.78 -7.55 -10.67
C ARG A 129 -3.69 -6.71 -9.75
N PRO A 130 -4.60 -7.34 -8.98
CA PRO A 130 -5.39 -6.63 -7.98
C PRO A 130 -4.49 -6.06 -6.87
N LEU A 131 -4.88 -4.91 -6.34
CA LEU A 131 -4.18 -4.23 -5.24
C LEU A 131 -4.62 -4.78 -3.89
N ASP A 132 -3.68 -4.83 -2.94
CA ASP A 132 -4.03 -4.86 -1.52
C ASP A 132 -4.42 -3.45 -1.05
N GLU A 133 -5.58 -2.94 -1.47
CA GLU A 133 -6.01 -1.55 -1.19
C GLU A 133 -6.00 -1.19 0.30
N TRP A 134 -6.43 -2.15 1.14
CA TRP A 134 -6.42 -2.01 2.59
C TRP A 134 -5.02 -1.72 3.15
N LEU A 135 -3.97 -2.24 2.50
CA LEU A 135 -2.60 -2.04 2.92
C LEU A 135 -2.13 -0.61 2.60
N ILE A 136 -2.59 -0.05 1.48
CA ILE A 136 -2.34 1.35 1.12
C ILE A 136 -3.02 2.25 2.16
N TYR A 137 -4.28 1.98 2.53
CA TYR A 137 -4.93 2.72 3.61
C TYR A 137 -4.26 2.52 4.97
N LEU A 138 -3.71 1.33 5.26
CA LEU A 138 -2.95 1.10 6.48
C LEU A 138 -1.66 1.94 6.50
N MET A 139 -0.93 2.03 5.38
CA MET A 139 0.23 2.94 5.27
C MET A 139 -0.18 4.39 5.55
N ALA A 140 -1.35 4.83 5.06
CA ALA A 140 -1.87 6.17 5.31
C ALA A 140 -2.22 6.39 6.78
N LEU A 141 -2.80 5.38 7.44
CA LEU A 141 -3.10 5.43 8.88
C LEU A 141 -1.81 5.58 9.69
N LEU A 142 -0.81 4.75 9.38
CA LEU A 142 0.48 4.71 10.06
C LEU A 142 1.43 5.83 9.63
N ASP A 143 1.00 6.82 8.84
CA ASP A 143 1.87 7.85 8.24
C ASP A 143 2.74 8.58 9.28
N SER A 144 2.17 8.86 10.45
CA SER A 144 2.85 9.53 11.57
C SER A 144 3.91 8.69 12.28
N LEU A 145 3.99 7.39 12.01
CA LEU A 145 5.00 6.52 12.60
C LEU A 145 6.25 6.46 11.71
N ASP A 146 7.42 6.52 12.35
CA ASP A 146 8.70 6.20 11.73
C ASP A 146 8.83 4.69 11.42
N SER A 147 9.87 4.31 10.67
CA SER A 147 10.09 2.93 10.24
C SER A 147 10.26 1.95 11.40
N LYS A 148 10.87 2.36 12.52
CA LYS A 148 11.06 1.50 13.69
C LYS A 148 9.72 1.24 14.38
N LYS A 149 8.94 2.28 14.63
CA LYS A 149 7.61 2.20 15.24
C LYS A 149 6.62 1.43 14.36
N ALA A 150 6.65 1.65 13.05
CA ALA A 150 5.84 0.90 12.09
C ALA A 150 6.21 -0.60 12.08
N GLY A 151 7.50 -0.93 12.17
CA GLY A 151 7.94 -2.33 12.26
C GLY A 151 7.50 -2.99 13.57
N HIS A 152 7.63 -2.28 14.69
CA HIS A 152 7.10 -2.76 15.98
C HIS A 152 5.58 -2.99 15.92
N PHE A 153 4.83 -2.07 15.32
CA PHE A 153 3.40 -2.23 15.08
C PHE A 153 3.11 -3.50 14.25
N CYS A 154 3.83 -3.71 13.14
CA CYS A 154 3.63 -4.88 12.28
C CYS A 154 3.83 -6.19 13.05
N ARG A 155 4.89 -6.29 13.86
CA ARG A 155 5.18 -7.48 14.67
C ARG A 155 4.17 -7.69 15.78
N ARG A 156 3.80 -6.64 16.51
CA ARG A 156 2.79 -6.72 17.60
C ARG A 156 1.45 -7.26 17.09
N PHE A 157 1.02 -6.83 15.91
CA PHE A 157 -0.23 -7.26 15.29
C PHE A 157 -0.06 -8.51 14.41
N ALA A 158 1.13 -9.11 14.39
CA ALA A 158 1.47 -10.31 13.63
C ALA A 158 1.13 -10.22 12.13
N PHE A 159 1.41 -9.10 11.48
CA PHE A 159 1.27 -8.98 10.02
C PHE A 159 2.23 -9.94 9.30
N LYS A 160 1.85 -10.37 8.10
CA LYS A 160 2.70 -11.26 7.29
C LYS A 160 3.97 -10.54 6.88
N LYS A 161 5.09 -11.27 6.73
CA LYS A 161 6.39 -10.70 6.32
C LYS A 161 6.31 -9.86 5.05
N GLY A 162 5.48 -10.26 4.06
CA GLY A 162 5.27 -9.50 2.82
C GLY A 162 4.51 -8.18 3.01
N GLU A 163 3.60 -8.10 3.99
CA GLU A 163 2.88 -6.87 4.34
C GLU A 163 3.80 -5.91 5.09
N GLU A 164 4.52 -6.42 6.10
CA GLU A 164 5.54 -5.65 6.84
C GLU A 164 6.59 -5.08 5.89
N LYS A 165 7.14 -5.90 4.98
CA LYS A 165 8.14 -5.45 4.00
C LYS A 165 7.66 -4.25 3.18
N ARG A 166 6.41 -4.27 2.71
CA ARG A 166 5.83 -3.18 1.92
C ARG A 166 5.64 -1.91 2.74
N ILE A 167 5.10 -2.03 3.96
CA ILE A 167 4.93 -0.90 4.88
C ILE A 167 6.29 -0.27 5.20
N ILE A 168 7.29 -1.10 5.55
CA ILE A 168 8.62 -0.60 5.89
C ILE A 168 9.34 -0.01 4.68
N SER A 169 9.13 -0.57 3.49
CA SER A 169 9.65 0.00 2.25
C SER A 169 9.13 1.41 2.00
N GLU A 170 7.83 1.65 2.24
CA GLU A 170 7.24 2.99 2.17
C GLU A 170 7.90 3.94 3.19
N LYS A 171 8.08 3.50 4.44
CA LYS A 171 8.71 4.32 5.49
C LYS A 171 10.18 4.64 5.25
N ARG A 172 10.86 3.88 4.41
CA ARG A 172 12.25 4.12 4.02
C ARG A 172 12.38 5.09 2.85
N ILE A 173 11.28 5.49 2.23
CA ILE A 173 11.31 6.53 1.20
C ILE A 173 11.59 7.87 1.88
N ASP A 174 12.86 8.27 1.82
CA ASP A 174 13.36 9.48 2.44
C ASP A 174 13.31 10.68 1.48
N LEU A 175 13.73 11.84 1.99
CA LEU A 175 13.82 13.06 1.20
C LEU A 175 14.80 12.93 0.02
N LYS A 176 15.84 12.09 0.12
CA LYS A 176 16.80 11.87 -0.96
C LYS A 176 16.17 11.08 -2.11
N PHE A 177 15.34 10.08 -1.81
CA PHE A 177 14.58 9.35 -2.80
C PHE A 177 13.59 10.27 -3.52
N VAL A 178 12.82 11.06 -2.75
CA VAL A 178 11.86 12.01 -3.30
C VAL A 178 12.55 13.11 -4.12
N SER A 179 13.72 13.59 -3.70
CA SER A 179 14.46 14.63 -4.44
C SER A 179 14.98 14.10 -5.79
N LYS A 180 15.42 12.84 -5.87
CA LYS A 180 15.76 12.19 -7.15
C LYS A 180 14.58 12.23 -8.11
N LEU A 181 13.38 11.85 -7.64
CA LEU A 181 12.15 11.90 -8.44
C LEU A 181 11.67 13.32 -8.78
N ARG A 182 12.29 14.37 -8.26
CA ARG A 182 11.99 15.78 -8.62
C ARG A 182 12.99 16.40 -9.59
N LYS A 183 14.15 15.78 -9.81
CA LYS A 183 15.19 16.32 -10.71
C LYS A 183 14.64 16.48 -12.12
N LYS A 184 14.83 17.63 -12.78
CA LYS A 184 14.32 17.86 -14.16
C LYS A 184 14.90 16.86 -15.16
N ASN A 185 16.22 16.70 -15.18
CA ASN A 185 16.89 15.73 -16.05
C ASN A 185 16.88 14.37 -15.36
N PHE A 186 15.92 13.54 -15.74
CA PHE A 186 15.72 12.21 -15.16
C PHE A 186 15.30 11.26 -16.28
N ARG A 187 16.13 10.27 -16.58
CA ARG A 187 15.89 9.38 -17.71
C ARG A 187 14.82 8.34 -17.37
N PRO A 188 14.11 7.80 -18.37
CA PRO A 188 13.22 6.65 -18.18
C PRO A 188 13.83 5.50 -17.37
N SER A 189 15.09 5.14 -17.65
CA SER A 189 15.82 4.09 -16.94
C SER A 189 16.04 4.41 -15.46
N ASP A 190 16.19 5.68 -15.09
CA ASP A 190 16.32 6.12 -13.71
C ASP A 190 14.98 6.02 -12.96
N ILE A 191 13.86 6.30 -13.64
CA ILE A 191 12.49 6.09 -13.10
C ILE A 191 12.27 4.62 -12.81
N PHE A 192 12.52 3.77 -13.81
CA PHE A 192 12.36 2.32 -13.67
C PHE A 192 13.23 1.76 -12.53
N THR A 193 14.51 2.16 -12.48
CA THR A 193 15.44 1.69 -11.44
C THR A 193 14.98 2.05 -10.02
N LEU A 194 14.33 3.21 -9.84
CA LEU A 194 13.83 3.64 -8.53
C LEU A 194 12.51 2.97 -8.13
N LEU A 195 11.58 2.81 -9.09
CA LEU A 195 10.22 2.38 -8.79
C LEU A 195 10.04 0.86 -8.90
N GLU A 196 10.69 0.18 -9.84
CA GLU A 196 10.52 -1.26 -10.07
C GLU A 196 10.77 -2.15 -8.82
N PRO A 197 11.75 -1.84 -7.93
CA PRO A 197 11.95 -2.65 -6.73
C PRO A 197 10.83 -2.51 -5.69
N LEU A 198 9.95 -1.51 -5.82
CA LEU A 198 8.87 -1.23 -4.87
C LEU A 198 7.61 -2.00 -5.27
N SER A 199 6.76 -2.32 -4.29
CA SER A 199 5.44 -2.87 -4.63
C SER A 199 4.52 -1.78 -5.17
N TYR A 200 3.49 -2.18 -5.91
CA TYR A 200 2.48 -1.26 -6.41
C TYR A 200 1.85 -0.45 -5.27
N GLU A 201 1.54 -1.09 -4.12
CA GLU A 201 0.98 -0.39 -2.96
C GLU A 201 1.92 0.71 -2.44
N THR A 202 3.23 0.44 -2.38
CA THR A 202 4.24 1.43 -1.97
C THR A 202 4.33 2.58 -2.98
N ILE A 203 4.30 2.30 -4.28
CA ILE A 203 4.34 3.32 -5.34
C ILE A 203 3.06 4.18 -5.32
N LEU A 204 1.90 3.58 -5.11
CA LEU A 204 0.63 4.30 -5.01
C LEU A 204 0.54 5.15 -3.74
N MET A 205 1.10 4.67 -2.62
CA MET A 205 1.24 5.51 -1.42
C MET A 205 2.17 6.70 -1.67
N LEU A 206 3.29 6.50 -2.38
CA LEU A 206 4.17 7.58 -2.81
C LEU A 206 3.41 8.63 -3.65
N LYS A 207 2.60 8.18 -4.61
CA LYS A 207 1.73 9.05 -5.42
C LYS A 207 0.71 9.80 -4.55
N ALA A 208 0.11 9.14 -3.55
CA ALA A 208 -0.86 9.77 -2.64
C ALA A 208 -0.23 10.83 -1.72
N LYS A 209 1.02 10.64 -1.28
CA LYS A 209 1.76 11.56 -0.39
C LYS A 209 2.31 12.79 -1.10
N HIS A 210 2.68 12.69 -2.37
CA HIS A 210 3.40 13.74 -3.08
C HIS A 210 2.66 14.29 -4.30
N LYS A 211 2.00 15.44 -4.13
CA LYS A 211 1.27 16.13 -5.22
C LYS A 211 2.14 16.83 -6.27
N ASN A 212 3.47 16.67 -6.22
CA ASN A 212 4.36 17.31 -7.19
C ASN A 212 4.13 16.72 -8.60
N ILE A 213 3.95 17.59 -9.60
CA ILE A 213 3.52 17.18 -10.94
C ILE A 213 4.52 16.23 -11.63
N LEU A 214 5.83 16.43 -11.41
CA LEU A 214 6.86 15.55 -11.97
C LEU A 214 6.79 14.16 -11.34
N ILE A 215 6.60 14.07 -10.02
CA ILE A 215 6.44 12.78 -9.34
C ILE A 215 5.19 12.06 -9.83
N GLN A 216 4.07 12.78 -9.96
CA GLN A 216 2.81 12.23 -10.46
C GLN A 216 2.99 11.63 -11.86
N LYS A 217 3.58 12.41 -12.78
CA LYS A 217 3.83 12.00 -14.17
C LYS A 217 4.79 10.82 -14.26
N ARG A 218 5.87 10.80 -13.47
CA ARG A 218 6.83 9.67 -13.47
C ARG A 218 6.23 8.36 -13.00
N ILE A 219 5.33 8.41 -12.02
CA ILE A 219 4.62 7.22 -11.55
C ILE A 219 3.63 6.74 -12.61
N GLU A 220 2.96 7.65 -13.31
CA GLU A 220 2.08 7.32 -14.45
C GLU A 220 2.90 6.67 -15.59
N ASP A 221 3.97 7.31 -16.04
CA ASP A 221 4.88 6.79 -17.07
C ASP A 221 5.45 5.42 -16.70
N PHE A 222 5.76 5.22 -15.41
CA PHE A 222 6.19 3.91 -14.92
C PHE A 222 5.13 2.83 -15.15
N PHE A 223 3.87 3.04 -14.77
CA PHE A 223 2.83 2.01 -14.95
C PHE A 223 2.38 1.83 -16.41
N GLU A 224 2.40 2.90 -17.19
CA GLU A 224 1.93 2.92 -18.58
C GLU A 224 2.99 2.43 -19.58
N ILE A 225 4.25 2.83 -19.40
CA ILE A 225 5.30 2.67 -20.41
C ILE A 225 6.37 1.68 -19.94
N TYR A 226 6.89 1.83 -18.71
CA TYR A 226 8.12 1.16 -18.30
C TYR A 226 7.88 -0.19 -17.61
N ASN A 227 6.82 -0.32 -16.82
CA ASN A 227 6.57 -1.51 -16.02
C ASN A 227 6.11 -2.68 -16.88
N GLY A 228 6.90 -3.75 -16.86
CA GLY A 228 6.72 -4.91 -17.73
C GLY A 228 7.42 -4.80 -19.08
N MET A 229 8.22 -3.75 -19.32
CA MET A 229 9.07 -3.66 -20.50
C MET A 229 10.05 -4.84 -20.55
N LYS A 230 10.13 -5.48 -21.72
CA LYS A 230 11.00 -6.62 -21.98
C LYS A 230 11.97 -6.30 -23.11
N ILE A 231 13.19 -6.80 -22.98
CA ILE A 231 14.13 -6.91 -24.08
C ILE A 231 13.74 -8.10 -24.96
N TYR A 232 14.09 -8.06 -26.24
CA TYR A 232 13.84 -9.14 -27.20
C TYR A 232 14.90 -10.24 -27.11
N ILE A 233 16.12 -9.87 -26.73
CA ILE A 233 17.23 -10.80 -26.55
C ILE A 233 17.01 -11.71 -25.33
N SER A 234 17.58 -12.90 -25.41
CA SER A 234 17.49 -13.95 -24.41
C SER A 234 18.87 -14.52 -24.06
N GLY A 235 18.91 -15.43 -23.09
CA GLY A 235 20.15 -16.15 -22.76
C GLY A 235 20.69 -17.02 -23.91
N LYS A 236 19.83 -17.45 -24.85
CA LYS A 236 20.27 -18.21 -26.02
C LYS A 236 21.15 -17.36 -26.93
N ASP A 237 20.78 -16.09 -27.12
CA ASP A 237 21.54 -15.15 -27.94
C ASP A 237 22.93 -14.90 -27.35
N LEU A 238 23.03 -14.74 -26.03
CA LEU A 238 24.31 -14.59 -25.34
C LEU A 238 25.21 -15.83 -25.49
N ARG A 239 24.64 -17.04 -25.45
CA ARG A 239 25.39 -18.29 -25.69
C ARG A 239 25.90 -18.38 -27.13
N MET A 240 25.08 -18.00 -28.11
CA MET A 240 25.50 -17.97 -29.52
C MET A 240 26.63 -16.96 -29.76
N LEU A 241 26.71 -15.91 -28.95
CA LEU A 241 27.83 -14.95 -28.95
C LEU A 241 29.04 -15.44 -28.12
N GLY A 242 29.06 -16.71 -27.70
CA GLY A 242 30.20 -17.31 -27.00
C GLY A 242 30.24 -17.08 -25.49
N ILE A 243 29.22 -16.46 -24.89
CA ILE A 243 29.23 -16.15 -23.45
C ILE A 243 28.70 -17.33 -22.63
N ALA A 244 29.50 -17.86 -21.72
CA ALA A 244 29.06 -18.88 -20.77
C ALA A 244 27.98 -18.34 -19.81
N PRO A 245 26.96 -19.15 -19.46
CA PRO A 245 25.89 -18.72 -18.54
C PRO A 245 26.45 -18.39 -17.16
N GLY A 246 26.07 -17.24 -16.60
CA GLY A 246 26.53 -16.82 -15.27
C GLY A 246 25.97 -15.46 -14.81
N PRO A 247 26.40 -14.95 -13.64
CA PRO A 247 25.91 -13.70 -13.05
C PRO A 247 26.02 -12.48 -13.98
N PHE A 248 26.99 -12.49 -14.89
CA PHE A 248 27.22 -11.43 -15.87
C PHE A 248 26.04 -11.21 -16.83
N TYR A 249 25.23 -12.25 -17.10
CA TYR A 249 24.03 -12.13 -17.94
C TYR A 249 23.08 -11.06 -17.40
N LYS A 250 22.89 -11.04 -16.08
CA LYS A 250 22.02 -10.04 -15.43
C LYS A 250 22.52 -8.63 -15.68
N ASN A 251 23.84 -8.41 -15.68
CA ASN A 251 24.42 -7.10 -15.95
C ASN A 251 24.15 -6.68 -17.41
N ILE A 252 24.39 -7.58 -18.38
CA ILE A 252 24.11 -7.33 -19.79
C ILE A 252 22.63 -6.99 -19.99
N PHE A 253 21.72 -7.85 -19.54
CA PHE A 253 20.29 -7.61 -19.69
C PHE A 253 19.82 -6.33 -18.99
N THR A 254 20.42 -5.97 -17.85
CA THR A 254 20.14 -4.70 -17.18
C THR A 254 20.60 -3.51 -18.03
N LYS A 255 21.80 -3.57 -18.63
CA LYS A 255 22.32 -2.51 -19.51
C LYS A 255 21.44 -2.34 -20.76
N VAL A 256 21.08 -3.45 -21.41
CA VAL A 256 20.21 -3.43 -22.61
C VAL A 256 18.81 -2.91 -22.25
N LEU A 257 18.22 -3.38 -21.15
CA LEU A 257 16.91 -2.88 -20.70
C LEU A 257 16.94 -1.37 -20.42
N LYS A 258 18.01 -0.86 -19.79
CA LYS A 258 18.17 0.58 -19.57
C LYS A 258 18.29 1.36 -20.87
N ALA A 259 19.09 0.88 -21.82
CA ALA A 259 19.21 1.49 -23.15
C ALA A 259 17.84 1.52 -23.87
N LYS A 260 17.06 0.44 -23.76
CA LYS A 260 15.72 0.35 -24.32
C LYS A 260 14.75 1.34 -23.68
N LEU A 261 14.74 1.39 -22.35
CA LEU A 261 13.94 2.36 -21.60
C LEU A 261 14.26 3.80 -22.02
N ASP A 262 15.54 4.10 -22.24
CA ASP A 262 16.02 5.42 -22.65
C ASP A 262 15.85 5.69 -24.17
N GLY A 263 15.26 4.76 -24.92
CA GLY A 263 14.99 4.89 -26.36
C GLY A 263 16.21 4.73 -27.26
N VAL A 264 17.36 4.29 -26.71
CA VAL A 264 18.62 4.10 -27.44
C VAL A 264 18.57 2.87 -28.33
N VAL A 265 17.82 1.84 -27.93
CA VAL A 265 17.59 0.63 -28.73
C VAL A 265 16.11 0.28 -28.68
N ASN A 266 15.52 -0.05 -29.82
CA ASN A 266 14.10 -0.31 -29.99
C ASN A 266 13.82 -1.60 -30.77
N THR A 267 14.83 -2.15 -31.48
CA THR A 267 14.73 -3.40 -32.24
C THR A 267 15.60 -4.51 -31.65
N ARG A 268 15.34 -5.76 -32.05
CA ARG A 268 16.16 -6.90 -31.61
C ARG A 268 17.59 -6.79 -32.14
N GLU A 269 17.75 -6.29 -33.35
CA GLU A 269 19.03 -6.09 -34.03
C GLU A 269 19.88 -5.06 -33.29
N GLU A 270 19.29 -3.92 -32.89
CA GLU A 270 19.95 -2.89 -32.09
C GLU A 270 20.35 -3.41 -30.69
N GLU A 271 19.49 -4.21 -30.06
CA GLU A 271 19.82 -4.86 -28.78
C GLU A 271 21.03 -5.80 -28.92
N LEU A 272 21.11 -6.59 -29.99
CA LEU A 272 22.25 -7.47 -30.27
C LEU A 272 23.53 -6.69 -30.57
N GLU A 273 23.45 -5.61 -31.35
CA GLU A 273 24.60 -4.76 -31.64
C GLU A 273 25.14 -4.11 -30.36
N LEU A 274 24.26 -3.67 -29.47
CA LEU A 274 24.65 -3.13 -28.17
C LEU A 274 25.37 -4.18 -27.31
N ILE A 275 24.92 -5.44 -27.30
CA ILE A 275 25.64 -6.53 -26.61
C ILE A 275 27.06 -6.65 -27.16
N ARG A 276 27.24 -6.70 -28.49
CA ARG A 276 28.57 -6.82 -29.11
C ARG A 276 29.49 -5.67 -28.70
N LYS A 277 28.97 -4.44 -28.65
CA LYS A 277 29.71 -3.27 -28.15
C LYS A 277 30.10 -3.41 -26.67
N ILE A 278 29.20 -3.89 -25.83
CA ILE A 278 29.46 -4.14 -24.41
C ILE A 278 30.56 -5.19 -24.23
N LEU A 279 30.56 -6.26 -25.03
CA LEU A 279 31.56 -7.33 -24.96
C LEU A 279 32.95 -6.86 -25.37
N LYS A 280 33.05 -6.13 -26.49
CA LYS A 280 34.33 -5.59 -26.97
C LYS A 280 35.00 -4.69 -25.91
N ASN A 281 34.22 -3.87 -25.21
CA ASN A 281 34.74 -3.04 -24.13
C ASN A 281 35.21 -3.86 -22.91
N TYR A 282 34.58 -5.01 -22.64
CA TYR A 282 34.93 -5.87 -21.52
C TYR A 282 36.24 -6.64 -21.78
N GLU A 283 36.46 -7.09 -23.02
CA GLU A 283 37.71 -7.73 -23.43
C GLU A 283 38.90 -6.76 -23.36
N MET A 284 38.70 -5.49 -23.72
CA MET A 284 39.73 -4.44 -23.63
C MET A 284 40.07 -4.03 -22.18
N GLU A 285 39.16 -4.20 -21.21
CA GLU A 285 39.43 -3.92 -19.79
C GLU A 285 40.20 -5.06 -19.08
N LEU A 286 40.25 -6.25 -19.70
CA LEU A 286 40.91 -7.45 -19.18
C LEU A 286 42.28 -7.72 -19.83
N SER A 287 42.60 -7.04 -20.93
CA SER A 287 43.89 -7.05 -21.65
C SER A 287 44.81 -5.93 -21.17
#